data_AF-A0A9E6AEQ6-F1
#
_entry.id   AF-A0A9E6AEQ6-F1
#
_cell.length_a   1.000
_cell.length_b   1.000
_cell.length_c   1.000
_cell.angle_alpha   90.00
_cell.angle_beta   90.00
_cell.angle_gamma   90.00
#
_symmetry.space_group_name_H-M   'P 1'
#
loop_
_entity.id
_entity.type
_entity.pdbx_description
1 polymer ?
#
loop_
_entity_poly.entity_id
_entity_poly.type
_entity_poly.pdbx_seq_one_letter_code
_entity_poly.pdbx_strand_id
1 'polypeptide(L)'
;MEWYTRASALGFISVFANSACGADAKDPRHVVVLYHVCSASSECEDAAADTPDQIRRPDATFPDVTIVVPPGCGEETVPGWQDYPPCSHGVCMPTEEFPPALHNYLPVDSCDTDQRCAPEYIAKTGGDFELERCKSIGDAEGRCVPERSPVVGNYLPHIPQDNCSREGDVCMPCFHPTTSEDLGICSSEISCSDPGATVEPTPLPECCGGVGFCTPTNALGSSTTEMKPRDCQYAGTVCAPREKLDGLGGEDKPELRYCETGKGEDGRCLNEDCFLKELGAFQRGALNQDGCRSGELCVPCETGISDSTGVCD
;
A
#
# COMPACT_ATOMS: atom_id res chain seq x y z
N MET A 1 9.06 -10.96 13.81
CA MET A 1 10.03 -10.93 14.93
C MET A 1 9.77 -12.13 15.83
N GLU A 2 10.51 -13.23 15.65
CA GLU A 2 10.34 -14.45 16.46
C GLU A 2 11.49 -14.62 17.46
N TRP A 3 11.16 -15.10 18.66
CA TRP A 3 12.10 -15.26 19.77
C TRP A 3 12.46 -16.73 19.96
N TYR A 4 13.72 -17.08 19.75
CA TYR A 4 14.23 -18.39 20.17
C TYR A 4 15.06 -18.23 21.44
N THR A 5 14.54 -18.75 22.56
CA THR A 5 15.27 -18.79 23.84
C THR A 5 15.64 -20.23 24.16
N ARG A 6 16.94 -20.53 24.26
CA ARG A 6 17.42 -21.78 24.87
C ARG A 6 18.31 -21.47 26.06
N ALA A 7 17.89 -21.90 27.24
CA ALA A 7 18.72 -21.88 28.43
C ALA A 7 19.75 -23.01 28.34
N SER A 8 21.03 -22.67 28.45
CA SER A 8 22.11 -23.64 28.70
C SER A 8 22.84 -23.24 30.00
N ALA A 9 23.46 -24.22 30.66
CA ALA A 9 24.03 -24.07 32.00
C ALA A 9 25.24 -23.10 32.11
N LEU A 10 25.62 -22.40 31.03
CA LEU A 10 26.81 -21.54 30.95
C LEU A 10 26.55 -20.09 30.53
N GLY A 11 25.29 -19.66 30.43
CA GLY A 11 24.94 -18.27 30.12
C GLY A 11 23.83 -18.16 29.07
N PHE A 12 23.20 -16.99 29.03
CA PHE A 12 22.15 -16.67 28.07
C PHE A 12 22.80 -16.18 26.77
N ILE A 13 22.49 -16.86 25.66
CA ILE A 13 22.83 -16.38 24.31
C ILE A 13 21.50 -15.97 23.67
N SER A 14 21.31 -14.67 23.50
CA SER A 14 20.23 -14.12 22.68
C SER A 14 20.80 -13.85 21.29
N VAL A 15 20.30 -14.57 20.29
CA VAL A 15 20.68 -14.33 18.88
C VAL A 15 19.66 -13.38 18.28
N PHE A 16 20.12 -12.22 17.83
CA PHE A 16 19.31 -11.27 17.09
C PHE A 16 19.63 -11.45 15.60
N ALA A 17 18.75 -12.14 14.87
CA ALA A 17 18.79 -12.11 13.42
C ALA A 17 17.94 -10.91 12.97
N ASN A 18 18.58 -9.76 12.75
CA ASN A 18 17.91 -8.66 12.08
C ASN A 18 18.22 -8.81 10.58
N SER A 19 17.28 -9.35 9.81
CA SER A 19 17.36 -9.39 8.34
C SER A 19 17.00 -8.01 7.79
N ALA A 20 17.76 -6.99 8.19
CA ALA A 20 17.77 -5.74 7.46
C ALA A 20 18.87 -5.88 6.40
N CYS A 21 18.49 -6.10 5.14
CA CYS A 21 19.37 -5.87 4.01
C CYS A 21 19.75 -4.38 4.05
N GLY A 22 20.83 -4.04 4.74
CA GLY A 22 21.32 -2.67 4.78
C GLY A 22 21.75 -2.22 3.39
N ALA A 23 21.36 -1.00 3.01
CA ALA A 23 21.53 -0.39 1.68
C ALA A 23 22.98 -0.30 1.14
N ASP A 24 23.99 -0.79 1.85
CA ASP A 24 25.40 -0.79 1.45
C ASP A 24 26.01 -2.19 1.21
N ALA A 25 25.24 -3.27 1.36
CA ALA A 25 25.71 -4.62 1.06
C ALA A 25 25.65 -4.88 -0.46
N LYS A 26 26.73 -4.56 -1.19
CA LYS A 26 26.91 -4.89 -2.62
C LYS A 26 27.02 -6.40 -2.92
N ASP A 27 26.84 -7.25 -1.92
CA ASP A 27 26.88 -8.70 -2.05
C ASP A 27 25.83 -9.31 -1.10
N PRO A 28 24.73 -9.90 -1.62
CA PRO A 28 23.68 -10.51 -0.80
C PRO A 28 24.16 -11.71 0.04
N ARG A 29 25.42 -12.14 -0.11
CA ARG A 29 26.03 -13.20 0.70
C ARG A 29 26.57 -12.72 2.06
N HIS A 30 26.60 -11.41 2.33
CA HIS A 30 27.09 -10.88 3.60
C HIS A 30 25.95 -10.61 4.57
N VAL A 31 25.45 -11.66 5.21
CA VAL A 31 24.64 -11.52 6.43
C VAL A 31 25.58 -11.22 7.58
N VAL A 32 25.57 -9.97 8.06
CA VAL A 32 26.27 -9.59 9.29
C VAL A 32 25.41 -10.06 10.47
N VAL A 33 25.72 -11.25 10.99
CA VAL A 33 25.10 -11.72 12.24
C VAL A 33 25.83 -11.04 13.40
N LEU A 34 25.18 -10.06 14.02
CA LEU A 34 25.67 -9.45 15.26
C LEU A 34 25.33 -10.37 16.43
N TYR A 35 26.34 -10.91 17.10
CA TYR A 35 26.18 -11.68 18.33
C TYR A 35 26.50 -10.80 19.54
N HIS A 36 25.56 -10.66 20.47
CA HIS A 36 25.90 -10.18 21.83
C HIS A 36 26.18 -11.38 22.72
N VAL A 37 27.44 -11.50 23.15
CA VAL A 37 27.84 -12.51 24.14
C VAL A 37 27.90 -11.83 25.50
N CYS A 38 26.84 -11.93 26.30
CA CYS A 38 26.86 -11.44 27.68
C CYS A 38 27.36 -12.55 28.62
N SER A 39 28.40 -12.27 29.39
CA SER A 39 28.83 -13.15 30.49
C SER A 39 27.98 -12.92 31.73
N ALA A 40 28.01 -13.84 32.70
CA ALA A 40 27.18 -13.76 33.92
C ALA A 40 27.50 -12.56 34.85
N SER A 41 28.56 -11.80 34.59
CA SER A 41 28.82 -10.49 35.19
C SER A 41 28.39 -9.40 34.22
N SER A 42 27.66 -8.41 34.71
CA SER A 42 26.84 -7.40 34.02
C SER A 42 27.55 -6.41 33.07
N GLU A 43 28.56 -6.85 32.34
CA GLU A 43 29.28 -6.06 31.34
C GLU A 43 29.07 -6.75 29.98
N CYS A 44 28.18 -6.19 29.15
CA CYS A 44 28.09 -6.55 27.74
C CYS A 44 29.02 -5.58 27.00
N GLU A 45 30.12 -6.08 26.44
CA GLU A 45 30.97 -5.31 25.53
C GLU A 45 30.42 -5.45 24.10
N ASP A 46 30.20 -4.33 23.41
CA ASP A 46 29.83 -4.31 22.01
C ASP A 46 31.06 -4.65 21.16
N ALA A 47 31.26 -5.94 20.87
CA ALA A 47 32.28 -6.38 19.93
C ALA A 47 31.75 -6.29 18.50
N ALA A 48 31.97 -5.15 17.83
CA ALA A 48 31.83 -5.07 16.38
C ALA A 48 32.99 -5.87 15.74
N ALA A 49 32.69 -7.06 15.21
CA ALA A 49 33.69 -7.86 14.51
C ALA A 49 33.79 -7.38 13.05
N ASP A 50 34.85 -6.63 12.74
CA ASP A 50 35.11 -6.12 11.38
C ASP A 50 35.55 -7.21 10.37
N THR A 51 35.87 -8.43 10.82
CA THR A 51 36.23 -9.55 9.93
C THR A 51 35.83 -10.93 10.50
N PRO A 52 35.41 -11.90 9.66
CA PRO A 52 35.04 -13.26 10.10
C PRO A 52 36.13 -14.02 10.87
N ASP A 53 37.41 -13.64 10.71
CA ASP A 53 38.54 -14.38 11.29
C ASP A 53 38.80 -14.10 12.78
N GLN A 54 38.20 -13.07 13.38
CA GLN A 54 38.45 -12.74 14.80
C GLN A 54 37.55 -13.50 15.80
N ILE A 55 36.58 -14.28 15.33
CA ILE A 55 35.69 -15.10 16.17
C ILE A 55 36.14 -16.57 16.15
N ARG A 56 37.43 -16.85 16.37
CA ARG A 56 37.90 -18.21 16.65
C ARG A 56 38.34 -18.34 18.09
N ARG A 57 37.39 -18.55 19.01
CA ARG A 57 37.70 -19.30 20.23
C ARG A 57 37.81 -20.78 19.82
N PRO A 58 38.96 -21.44 20.02
CA PRO A 58 39.18 -22.81 19.55
C PRO A 58 38.27 -23.86 20.19
N ASP A 59 37.58 -23.54 21.28
CA ASP A 59 36.75 -24.49 22.05
C ASP A 59 35.24 -24.17 22.06
N ALA A 60 34.77 -23.21 21.24
CA ALA A 60 33.34 -22.90 21.15
C ALA A 60 32.72 -23.64 19.96
N THR A 61 31.99 -24.74 20.21
CA THR A 61 31.05 -25.29 19.22
C THR A 61 29.85 -24.34 19.12
N PHE A 62 29.86 -23.47 18.12
CA PHE A 62 28.66 -22.73 17.74
C PHE A 62 27.66 -23.73 17.15
N PRO A 63 26.37 -23.68 17.53
CA PRO A 63 25.35 -24.41 16.79
C PRO A 63 25.35 -23.92 15.34
N ASP A 64 25.17 -24.82 14.38
CA ASP A 64 24.99 -24.46 12.97
C ASP A 64 23.86 -23.42 12.88
N VAL A 65 24.22 -22.18 12.55
CA VAL A 65 23.27 -21.12 12.25
C VAL A 65 22.91 -21.27 10.79
N THR A 66 21.79 -21.94 10.52
CA THR A 66 21.21 -21.96 9.18
C THR A 66 20.59 -20.58 8.91
N ILE A 67 21.20 -19.81 8.02
CA ILE A 67 20.56 -18.61 7.47
C ILE A 67 19.47 -19.12 6.52
N VAL A 68 18.21 -18.92 6.91
CA VAL A 68 17.07 -19.17 6.03
C VAL A 68 16.91 -17.93 5.17
N VAL A 69 17.42 -18.00 3.94
CA VAL A 69 17.08 -17.01 2.92
C VAL A 69 15.64 -17.28 2.51
N PRO A 70 14.74 -16.29 2.51
CA PRO A 70 13.38 -16.49 2.04
C PRO A 70 13.39 -17.06 0.61
N PRO A 71 12.46 -17.96 0.26
CA PRO A 71 12.26 -18.37 -1.12
C PRO A 71 12.13 -17.13 -2.01
N GLY A 72 12.85 -17.11 -3.13
CA GLY A 72 12.83 -15.99 -4.08
C GLY A 72 13.87 -14.87 -3.84
N CYS A 73 14.60 -14.88 -2.72
CA CYS A 73 15.68 -13.93 -2.48
C CYS A 73 17.06 -14.55 -2.82
N GLY A 74 17.82 -13.92 -3.72
CA GLY A 74 19.24 -14.25 -3.95
C GLY A 74 19.56 -15.11 -5.18
N GLU A 75 18.57 -15.51 -5.98
CA GLU A 75 18.81 -16.02 -7.34
C GLU A 75 18.49 -14.91 -8.36
N GLU A 76 19.51 -14.44 -9.10
CA GLU A 76 19.34 -13.36 -10.11
C GLU A 76 18.30 -13.71 -11.19
N THR A 77 18.05 -15.01 -11.42
CA THR A 77 17.03 -15.47 -12.37
C THR A 77 16.45 -16.83 -12.00
N VAL A 78 15.12 -16.97 -12.02
CA VAL A 78 14.43 -18.28 -11.92
C VAL A 78 14.67 -19.08 -13.20
N PRO A 79 15.34 -20.24 -13.18
CA PRO A 79 15.60 -21.02 -14.38
C PRO A 79 14.30 -21.55 -15.01
N GLY A 80 14.13 -21.36 -16.33
CA GLY A 80 12.99 -21.92 -17.06
C GLY A 80 11.68 -21.18 -16.85
N TRP A 81 11.68 -19.95 -16.32
CA TRP A 81 10.45 -19.18 -16.09
C TRP A 81 9.61 -18.99 -17.38
N GLN A 82 10.22 -19.03 -18.55
CA GLN A 82 9.54 -18.94 -19.85
C GLN A 82 8.75 -20.20 -20.23
N ASP A 83 9.02 -21.33 -19.59
CA ASP A 83 8.39 -22.62 -19.89
C ASP A 83 7.03 -22.78 -19.17
N TYR A 84 6.71 -21.88 -18.23
CA TYR A 84 5.42 -21.87 -17.55
C TYR A 84 4.27 -21.45 -18.48
N PRO A 85 3.04 -21.92 -18.24
CA PRO A 85 1.87 -21.54 -19.03
C PRO A 85 1.65 -20.02 -19.02
N PRO A 86 1.26 -19.40 -20.15
CA PRO A 86 0.96 -17.99 -20.19
C PRO A 86 -0.34 -17.67 -19.44
N CYS A 87 -0.39 -16.49 -18.84
CA CYS A 87 -1.60 -15.88 -18.28
C CYS A 87 -1.86 -14.51 -18.91
N SER A 88 -2.94 -13.83 -18.50
CA SER A 88 -3.35 -12.52 -19.02
C SER A 88 -2.23 -11.48 -19.17
N HIS A 89 -1.23 -11.48 -18.27
CA HIS A 89 -0.14 -10.47 -18.24
C HIS A 89 1.24 -11.06 -17.91
N GLY A 90 1.47 -12.35 -18.20
CA GLY A 90 2.74 -12.97 -17.88
C GLY A 90 2.69 -14.49 -17.92
N VAL A 91 3.22 -15.13 -16.90
CA VAL A 91 3.29 -16.59 -16.77
C VAL A 91 2.74 -17.09 -15.43
N CYS A 92 2.10 -18.25 -15.45
CA CYS A 92 1.58 -18.94 -14.27
C CYS A 92 2.69 -19.68 -13.53
N MET A 93 3.18 -19.10 -12.45
CA MET A 93 4.24 -19.68 -11.64
C MET A 93 3.71 -20.25 -10.33
N PRO A 94 4.32 -21.32 -9.79
CA PRO A 94 3.98 -21.85 -8.48
C PRO A 94 4.11 -20.76 -7.41
N THR A 95 3.15 -20.71 -6.49
CA THR A 95 3.11 -19.69 -5.43
C THR A 95 4.35 -19.76 -4.52
N GLU A 96 4.96 -20.94 -4.38
CA GLU A 96 6.18 -21.17 -3.58
C GLU A 96 7.45 -20.53 -4.16
N GLU A 97 7.44 -20.13 -5.44
CA GLU A 97 8.54 -19.39 -6.08
C GLU A 97 8.60 -17.92 -5.63
N PHE A 98 7.59 -17.45 -4.88
CA PHE A 98 7.47 -16.05 -4.48
C PHE A 98 7.54 -15.89 -2.96
N PRO A 99 8.11 -14.76 -2.47
CA PRO A 99 7.96 -14.36 -1.09
C PRO A 99 6.48 -14.32 -0.67
N PRO A 100 6.10 -14.76 0.55
CA PRO A 100 4.71 -14.78 0.99
C PRO A 100 3.98 -13.44 0.88
N ALA A 101 4.68 -12.33 1.10
CA ALA A 101 4.09 -11.00 0.97
C ALA A 101 3.64 -10.72 -0.47
N LEU A 102 4.31 -11.27 -1.48
CA LEU A 102 4.00 -11.03 -2.89
C LEU A 102 2.70 -11.73 -3.36
N HIS A 103 2.23 -12.75 -2.63
CA HIS A 103 1.11 -13.60 -3.04
C HIS A 103 -0.21 -12.84 -3.22
N ASN A 104 -0.39 -11.74 -2.48
CA ASN A 104 -1.59 -10.89 -2.53
C ASN A 104 -1.55 -9.85 -3.65
N TYR A 105 -0.38 -9.63 -4.27
CA TYR A 105 -0.19 -8.65 -5.34
C TYR A 105 -0.27 -9.27 -6.73
N LEU A 106 -0.08 -10.59 -6.82
CA LEU A 106 -0.18 -11.32 -8.06
C LEU A 106 -1.59 -11.91 -8.23
N PRO A 107 -2.26 -11.68 -9.36
CA PRO A 107 -3.56 -12.28 -9.60
C PRO A 107 -3.44 -13.80 -9.80
N VAL A 108 -4.49 -14.54 -9.45
CA VAL A 108 -4.66 -15.96 -9.82
C VAL A 108 -5.24 -16.14 -11.23
N ASP A 109 -5.46 -15.04 -11.95
CA ASP A 109 -6.19 -15.02 -13.22
C ASP A 109 -5.57 -16.00 -14.23
N SER A 110 -6.42 -16.86 -14.79
CA SER A 110 -6.09 -17.92 -15.77
C SER A 110 -5.08 -18.99 -15.33
N CYS A 111 -4.65 -19.00 -14.07
CA CYS A 111 -3.72 -19.97 -13.51
C CYS A 111 -4.43 -21.02 -12.62
N ASP A 112 -3.74 -22.12 -12.33
CA ASP A 112 -4.21 -23.10 -11.35
C ASP A 112 -4.23 -22.52 -9.92
N THR A 113 -4.94 -23.15 -8.99
CA THR A 113 -5.19 -22.61 -7.63
C THR A 113 -3.94 -22.40 -6.78
N ASP A 114 -2.87 -23.13 -7.07
CA ASP A 114 -1.55 -23.06 -6.40
C ASP A 114 -0.55 -22.18 -7.17
N GLN A 115 -1.00 -21.51 -8.22
CA GLN A 115 -0.18 -20.65 -9.05
C GLN A 115 -0.59 -19.18 -8.96
N ARG A 116 0.29 -18.30 -9.41
CA ARG A 116 0.06 -16.87 -9.57
C ARG A 116 0.51 -16.42 -10.95
N CYS A 117 -0.26 -15.53 -11.56
CA CYS A 117 0.09 -14.88 -12.81
C CYS A 117 1.12 -13.78 -12.51
N ALA A 118 2.39 -14.07 -12.78
CA ALA A 118 3.49 -13.16 -12.55
C ALA A 118 3.87 -12.44 -13.85
N PRO A 119 3.91 -11.10 -13.86
CA PRO A 119 4.55 -10.34 -14.93
C PRO A 119 5.97 -10.84 -15.19
N GLU A 120 6.43 -10.76 -16.44
CA GLU A 120 7.75 -11.26 -16.86
C GLU A 120 8.90 -10.78 -15.96
N TYR A 121 8.89 -9.53 -15.52
CA TYR A 121 9.96 -8.98 -14.66
C TYR A 121 9.98 -9.60 -13.25
N ILE A 122 8.81 -9.98 -12.71
CA ILE A 122 8.68 -10.69 -11.43
C ILE A 122 9.03 -12.16 -11.64
N ALA A 123 8.48 -12.77 -12.69
CA ALA A 123 8.70 -14.18 -13.02
C ALA A 123 10.18 -14.50 -13.24
N LYS A 124 10.88 -13.62 -13.95
CA LYS A 124 12.30 -13.75 -14.23
C LYS A 124 13.14 -13.72 -12.95
N THR A 125 12.78 -12.91 -11.96
CA THR A 125 13.59 -12.62 -10.77
C THR A 125 13.18 -13.41 -9.53
N GLY A 126 12.07 -14.14 -9.58
CA GLY A 126 11.60 -14.96 -8.45
C GLY A 126 11.23 -14.15 -7.21
N GLY A 127 11.00 -12.84 -7.34
CA GLY A 127 10.76 -11.97 -6.19
C GLY A 127 11.86 -10.96 -5.90
N ASP A 128 13.05 -11.10 -6.49
CA ASP A 128 14.14 -10.15 -6.33
C ASP A 128 14.06 -9.00 -7.36
N PHE A 129 13.08 -8.11 -7.22
CA PHE A 129 12.85 -6.99 -8.13
C PHE A 129 12.57 -5.69 -7.40
N GLU A 130 13.18 -4.56 -7.78
CA GLU A 130 12.72 -3.26 -7.26
C GLU A 130 11.51 -2.79 -8.08
N LEU A 131 10.40 -2.49 -7.41
CA LEU A 131 9.30 -1.78 -8.07
C LEU A 131 9.72 -0.34 -8.35
N GLU A 132 9.35 0.17 -9.52
CA GLU A 132 9.63 1.56 -9.86
C GLU A 132 8.96 2.49 -8.84
N ARG A 133 9.73 3.43 -8.30
CA ARG A 133 9.21 4.43 -7.36
C ARG A 133 8.46 5.50 -8.11
N CYS A 134 7.34 5.92 -7.55
CA CYS A 134 6.49 6.93 -8.13
C CYS A 134 5.89 7.83 -7.05
N LYS A 135 5.15 8.87 -7.48
CA LYS A 135 4.44 9.79 -6.61
C LYS A 135 2.93 9.63 -6.80
N SER A 136 2.28 9.09 -5.78
CA SER A 136 0.85 8.78 -5.82
C SER A 136 0.01 9.97 -5.30
N ILE A 137 -1.20 9.69 -4.84
CA ILE A 137 -2.17 10.65 -4.32
C ILE A 137 -1.52 11.55 -3.26
N GLY A 138 -1.61 12.87 -3.45
CA GLY A 138 -1.09 13.86 -2.51
C GLY A 138 0.44 13.91 -2.44
N ASP A 139 1.13 13.54 -3.52
CA ASP A 139 2.60 13.40 -3.57
C ASP A 139 3.18 12.36 -2.61
N ALA A 140 2.32 11.42 -2.15
CA ALA A 140 2.72 10.29 -1.34
C ALA A 140 3.74 9.42 -2.07
N GLU A 141 4.66 8.82 -1.32
CA GLU A 141 5.51 7.77 -1.87
C GLU A 141 4.65 6.59 -2.33
N GLY A 142 5.02 6.01 -3.47
CA GLY A 142 4.34 4.83 -4.01
C GLY A 142 5.27 3.92 -4.80
N ARG A 143 4.70 2.83 -5.30
CA ARG A 143 5.32 1.91 -6.26
C ARG A 143 4.41 1.70 -7.47
N CYS A 144 5.02 1.60 -8.64
CA CYS A 144 4.34 1.18 -9.84
C CYS A 144 4.03 -0.31 -9.76
N VAL A 145 2.74 -0.65 -9.77
CA VAL A 145 2.26 -2.03 -9.77
C VAL A 145 1.33 -2.24 -10.95
N PRO A 146 1.17 -3.48 -11.45
CA PRO A 146 0.23 -3.75 -12.53
C PRO A 146 -1.20 -3.32 -12.13
N GLU A 147 -1.91 -2.66 -13.04
CA GLU A 147 -3.30 -2.20 -12.86
C GLU A 147 -4.24 -3.31 -12.39
N ARG A 148 -3.98 -4.55 -12.83
CA ARG A 148 -4.78 -5.73 -12.47
C ARG A 148 -4.35 -6.40 -11.17
N SER A 149 -3.41 -5.82 -10.44
CA SER A 149 -3.02 -6.32 -9.12
C SER A 149 -4.23 -6.23 -8.17
N PRO A 150 -4.50 -7.26 -7.35
CA PRO A 150 -5.62 -7.22 -6.41
C PRO A 150 -5.59 -6.01 -5.48
N VAL A 151 -4.39 -5.52 -5.12
CA VAL A 151 -4.23 -4.34 -4.25
C VAL A 151 -4.69 -3.03 -4.90
N VAL A 152 -4.72 -2.96 -6.23
CA VAL A 152 -5.18 -1.76 -6.95
C VAL A 152 -6.67 -1.55 -6.70
N GLY A 153 -7.48 -2.61 -6.71
CA GLY A 153 -8.88 -2.60 -6.29
C GLY A 153 -9.64 -1.32 -6.64
N ASN A 154 -10.21 -0.67 -5.62
CA ASN A 154 -10.95 0.58 -5.75
C ASN A 154 -10.06 1.85 -5.82
N TYR A 155 -8.74 1.74 -5.83
CA TYR A 155 -7.83 2.89 -6.03
C TYR A 155 -7.73 3.33 -7.48
N LEU A 156 -7.98 2.44 -8.44
CA LEU A 156 -7.76 2.71 -9.87
C LEU A 156 -8.34 4.04 -10.37
N PRO A 157 -9.59 4.45 -10.04
CA PRO A 157 -10.12 5.74 -10.47
C PRO A 157 -9.49 6.96 -9.79
N HIS A 158 -8.63 6.74 -8.78
CA HIS A 158 -8.08 7.77 -7.89
C HIS A 158 -6.55 7.88 -7.95
N ILE A 159 -5.86 6.96 -8.60
CA ILE A 159 -4.39 6.96 -8.67
C ILE A 159 -3.88 7.51 -10.00
N PRO A 160 -2.75 8.23 -10.00
CA PRO A 160 -2.11 8.65 -11.24
C PRO A 160 -1.63 7.44 -12.07
N GLN A 161 -1.81 7.53 -13.39
CA GLN A 161 -1.37 6.50 -14.35
C GLN A 161 -0.12 6.93 -15.13
N ASP A 162 0.18 8.23 -15.20
CA ASP A 162 1.19 8.82 -16.09
C ASP A 162 2.61 8.89 -15.49
N ASN A 163 2.80 8.32 -14.31
CA ASN A 163 4.05 8.37 -13.54
C ASN A 163 4.77 7.01 -13.44
N CYS A 164 4.31 6.00 -14.17
CA CYS A 164 4.92 4.68 -14.26
C CYS A 164 5.45 4.43 -15.68
N SER A 165 6.67 3.89 -15.80
CA SER A 165 7.35 3.73 -17.09
C SER A 165 6.78 2.57 -17.92
N ARG A 166 6.12 1.61 -17.28
CA ARG A 166 5.55 0.42 -17.92
C ARG A 166 4.07 0.64 -18.24
N GLU A 167 3.67 0.21 -19.43
CA GLU A 167 2.28 0.28 -19.87
C GLU A 167 1.41 -0.64 -19.00
N GLY A 168 0.29 -0.12 -18.50
CA GLY A 168 -0.62 -0.85 -17.62
C GLY A 168 -0.17 -0.92 -16.16
N ASP A 169 0.91 -0.24 -15.78
CA ASP A 169 1.25 -0.02 -14.37
C ASP A 169 0.60 1.27 -13.85
N VAL A 170 0.24 1.27 -12.57
CA VAL A 170 -0.35 2.39 -11.86
C VAL A 170 0.42 2.67 -10.57
N CYS A 171 0.48 3.94 -10.16
CA CYS A 171 1.24 4.31 -8.98
C CYS A 171 0.41 4.17 -7.70
N MET A 172 0.57 3.03 -7.06
CA MET A 172 -0.07 2.77 -5.79
C MET A 172 0.70 3.40 -4.63
N PRO A 173 0.03 4.05 -3.67
CA PRO A 173 0.70 4.64 -2.53
C PRO A 173 1.23 3.56 -1.57
N CYS A 174 2.28 3.87 -0.81
CA CYS A 174 2.76 2.99 0.26
C CYS A 174 1.74 2.87 1.41
N PHE A 175 1.02 3.95 1.69
CA PHE A 175 0.10 4.06 2.82
C PHE A 175 -1.27 4.57 2.37
N HIS A 176 -2.32 4.17 3.09
CA HIS A 176 -3.67 4.66 2.86
C HIS A 176 -3.74 6.18 3.08
N PRO A 177 -4.27 6.96 2.12
CA PRO A 177 -4.16 8.42 2.12
C PRO A 177 -4.93 9.10 3.25
N THR A 178 -5.91 8.46 3.89
CA THR A 178 -6.67 9.06 5.00
C THR A 178 -6.37 8.46 6.38
N THR A 179 -5.90 7.22 6.44
CA THR A 179 -5.70 6.49 7.71
C THR A 179 -4.24 6.27 8.04
N SER A 180 -3.33 6.49 7.07
CA SER A 180 -1.90 6.18 7.18
C SER A 180 -1.59 4.70 7.39
N GLU A 181 -2.57 3.81 7.17
CA GLU A 181 -2.36 2.36 7.24
C GLU A 181 -1.41 1.90 6.14
N ASP A 182 -0.49 1.00 6.47
CA ASP A 182 0.43 0.41 5.51
C ASP A 182 -0.31 -0.51 4.54
N LEU A 183 -0.21 -0.23 3.24
CA LEU A 183 -0.80 -1.05 2.19
C LEU A 183 0.09 -2.25 1.81
N GLY A 184 1.28 -2.33 2.40
CA GLY A 184 2.30 -3.36 2.18
C GLY A 184 3.08 -3.18 0.89
N ILE A 185 2.65 -2.33 -0.04
CA ILE A 185 3.21 -2.14 -1.39
C ILE A 185 4.67 -1.70 -1.39
N CYS A 186 5.05 -0.96 -0.36
CA CYS A 186 6.42 -0.53 -0.13
C CYS A 186 7.06 -1.30 1.03
N SER A 187 6.61 -2.53 1.29
CA SER A 187 7.27 -3.39 2.27
C SER A 187 8.49 -4.03 1.65
N SER A 188 9.59 -4.04 2.39
CA SER A 188 10.79 -4.83 2.04
C SER A 188 10.53 -6.35 2.04
N GLU A 189 9.32 -6.79 2.41
CA GLU A 189 8.91 -8.20 2.32
C GLU A 189 8.38 -8.58 0.93
N ILE A 190 7.89 -7.61 0.12
CA ILE A 190 7.42 -7.87 -1.26
C ILE A 190 8.59 -8.21 -2.17
N SER A 191 9.70 -7.52 -1.97
CA SER A 191 10.92 -7.69 -2.74
C SER A 191 12.14 -7.60 -1.85
N CYS A 192 13.06 -8.51 -2.07
CA CYS A 192 14.32 -8.62 -1.36
C CYS A 192 15.25 -7.42 -1.59
N SER A 193 15.04 -6.69 -2.70
CA SER A 193 15.83 -5.53 -3.10
C SER A 193 15.13 -4.19 -2.88
N ASP A 194 13.84 -4.18 -2.49
CA ASP A 194 13.15 -2.93 -2.17
C ASP A 194 13.53 -2.48 -0.75
N PRO A 195 14.13 -1.28 -0.56
CA PRO A 195 14.46 -0.77 0.78
C PRO A 195 13.24 -0.41 1.63
N GLY A 196 12.05 -0.53 1.05
CA GLY A 196 10.77 -0.21 1.64
C GLY A 196 10.42 1.28 1.53
N ALA A 197 9.37 1.69 2.23
CA ALA A 197 8.99 3.09 2.33
C ALA A 197 10.11 3.92 2.97
N THR A 198 10.48 5.01 2.31
CA THR A 198 11.54 5.94 2.78
C THR A 198 10.99 7.22 3.39
N VAL A 199 9.71 7.48 3.16
CA VAL A 199 8.97 8.63 3.67
C VAL A 199 7.90 8.15 4.64
N GLU A 200 7.83 8.80 5.80
CA GLU A 200 6.78 8.55 6.80
C GLU A 200 5.38 8.77 6.21
N PRO A 201 4.37 8.00 6.65
CA PRO A 201 2.99 8.19 6.24
C PRO A 201 2.52 9.62 6.51
N THR A 202 2.04 10.30 5.46
CA THR A 202 1.46 11.63 5.59
C THR A 202 0.02 11.57 5.09
N PRO A 203 -0.98 11.56 5.98
CA PRO A 203 -2.37 11.55 5.54
C PRO A 203 -2.74 12.88 4.88
N LEU A 204 -3.75 12.84 4.03
CA LEU A 204 -4.33 14.03 3.45
C LEU A 204 -4.81 14.98 4.56
N PRO A 205 -4.62 16.31 4.41
CA PRO A 205 -5.13 17.27 5.38
C PRO A 205 -6.65 17.20 5.46
N GLU A 206 -7.21 17.32 6.66
CA GLU A 206 -8.65 17.45 6.83
C GLU A 206 -9.15 18.83 6.37
N CYS A 207 -10.39 18.88 5.89
CA CYS A 207 -11.11 20.10 5.55
C CYS A 207 -12.49 20.13 6.22
N CYS A 208 -13.12 21.31 6.27
CA CYS A 208 -14.47 21.49 6.81
C CYS A 208 -14.65 20.96 8.25
N GLY A 209 -13.63 21.07 9.10
CA GLY A 209 -13.68 20.61 10.48
C GLY A 209 -13.72 19.09 10.63
N GLY A 210 -13.14 18.35 9.68
CA GLY A 210 -12.94 16.89 9.76
C GLY A 210 -13.97 16.06 8.98
N VAL A 211 -14.94 16.70 8.33
CA VAL A 211 -15.96 15.99 7.50
C VAL A 211 -15.42 15.56 6.13
N GLY A 212 -14.23 16.04 5.75
CA GLY A 212 -13.60 15.67 4.49
C GLY A 212 -12.08 15.79 4.53
N PHE A 213 -11.45 15.44 3.41
CA PHE A 213 -10.02 15.58 3.19
C PHE A 213 -9.73 16.42 1.95
N CYS A 214 -8.61 17.13 2.00
CA CYS A 214 -8.07 17.89 0.88
C CYS A 214 -7.41 16.93 -0.10
N THR A 215 -8.15 16.57 -1.14
CA THR A 215 -7.72 15.60 -2.14
C THR A 215 -7.32 16.30 -3.42
N PRO A 216 -6.18 15.93 -4.04
CA PRO A 216 -5.81 16.42 -5.35
C PRO A 216 -6.92 16.15 -6.38
N THR A 217 -7.20 17.13 -7.24
CA THR A 217 -8.24 17.01 -8.27
C THR A 217 -8.01 15.81 -9.20
N ASN A 218 -6.77 15.51 -9.57
CA ASN A 218 -6.45 14.32 -10.37
C ASN A 218 -6.77 12.98 -9.67
N ALA A 219 -6.90 12.97 -8.34
CA ALA A 219 -7.23 11.77 -7.58
C ALA A 219 -8.74 11.55 -7.36
N LEU A 220 -9.61 12.42 -7.90
CA LEU A 220 -11.06 12.31 -7.75
C LEU A 220 -11.77 11.87 -9.03
N GLY A 221 -11.01 11.48 -10.06
CA GLY A 221 -11.56 11.09 -11.35
C GLY A 221 -12.43 12.17 -11.98
N SER A 222 -13.55 11.76 -12.59
CA SER A 222 -14.53 12.66 -13.22
C SER A 222 -15.38 13.48 -12.22
N SER A 223 -15.33 13.15 -10.92
CA SER A 223 -16.20 13.74 -9.89
C SER A 223 -15.74 15.12 -9.40
N THR A 224 -14.77 15.75 -10.08
CA THR A 224 -14.12 17.02 -9.67
C THR A 224 -14.85 18.29 -10.05
N THR A 225 -15.71 18.25 -11.07
CA THR A 225 -16.19 19.47 -11.74
C THR A 225 -17.02 20.38 -10.82
N GLU A 226 -17.55 19.86 -9.71
CA GLU A 226 -18.39 20.62 -8.77
C GLU A 226 -17.76 20.85 -7.39
N MET A 227 -16.60 20.25 -7.09
CA MET A 227 -15.96 20.36 -5.78
C MET A 227 -15.07 21.61 -5.70
N LYS A 228 -15.22 22.40 -4.63
CA LYS A 228 -14.44 23.63 -4.42
C LYS A 228 -13.26 23.38 -3.45
N PRO A 229 -12.16 24.17 -3.55
CA PRO A 229 -11.00 24.13 -2.67
C PRO A 229 -11.30 24.72 -1.28
N ARG A 230 -12.31 24.20 -0.57
CA ARG A 230 -12.74 24.73 0.73
C ARG A 230 -11.82 24.25 1.85
N ASP A 231 -11.32 25.19 2.64
CA ASP A 231 -10.41 24.95 3.78
C ASP A 231 -9.11 24.20 3.41
N CYS A 232 -8.86 24.02 2.11
CA CYS A 232 -7.67 23.38 1.59
C CYS A 232 -6.62 24.42 1.22
N GLN A 233 -5.43 24.28 1.81
CA GLN A 233 -4.35 25.25 1.65
C GLN A 233 -3.57 25.09 0.34
N TYR A 234 -3.64 23.90 -0.27
CA TYR A 234 -2.84 23.55 -1.44
C TYR A 234 -3.60 23.79 -2.74
N ALA A 235 -2.99 24.51 -3.67
CA ALA A 235 -3.53 24.68 -5.02
C ALA A 235 -3.75 23.31 -5.69
N GLY A 236 -4.84 23.17 -6.45
CA GLY A 236 -5.18 21.92 -7.13
C GLY A 236 -5.79 20.83 -6.24
N THR A 237 -6.08 21.12 -4.97
CA THR A 237 -6.84 20.23 -4.07
C THR A 237 -8.26 20.73 -3.87
N VAL A 238 -9.19 19.82 -3.67
CA VAL A 238 -10.59 20.10 -3.31
C VAL A 238 -10.96 19.32 -2.06
N CYS A 239 -11.92 19.85 -1.30
CA CYS A 239 -12.43 19.13 -0.14
C CYS A 239 -13.36 18.03 -0.61
N ALA A 240 -12.97 16.77 -0.42
CA ALA A 240 -13.75 15.59 -0.75
C ALA A 240 -14.33 14.96 0.52
N PRO A 241 -15.58 14.45 0.48
CA PRO A 241 -16.21 13.81 1.65
C PRO A 241 -15.38 12.64 2.17
N ARG A 242 -15.28 12.53 3.49
CA ARG A 242 -14.53 11.46 4.17
C ARG A 242 -15.01 10.07 3.72
N GLU A 243 -16.32 9.88 3.64
CA GLU A 243 -16.94 8.62 3.26
C GLU A 243 -16.57 8.17 1.82
N LYS A 244 -16.21 9.10 0.93
CA LYS A 244 -15.71 8.76 -0.42
C LYS A 244 -14.25 8.29 -0.42
N LEU A 245 -13.50 8.53 0.65
CA LEU A 245 -12.07 8.25 0.70
C LEU A 245 -11.71 7.14 1.70
N ASP A 246 -12.52 6.92 2.73
CA ASP A 246 -12.29 5.88 3.74
C ASP A 246 -12.46 4.45 3.19
N GLY A 247 -13.12 4.28 2.04
CA GLY A 247 -13.24 2.98 1.34
C GLY A 247 -12.21 2.75 0.23
N LEU A 248 -11.21 3.63 0.08
CA LEU A 248 -10.14 3.40 -0.88
C LEU A 248 -9.37 2.12 -0.52
N GLY A 249 -9.23 1.19 -1.47
CA GLY A 249 -8.58 -0.10 -1.24
C GLY A 249 -9.38 -1.17 -0.54
N GLY A 250 -10.60 -0.86 -0.08
CA GLY A 250 -11.54 -1.87 0.41
C GLY A 250 -12.20 -2.64 -0.74
N GLU A 251 -12.84 -3.77 -0.43
CA GLU A 251 -13.68 -4.51 -1.39
C GLU A 251 -14.95 -3.73 -1.75
N ASP A 252 -15.48 -2.98 -0.80
CA ASP A 252 -16.66 -2.13 -0.97
C ASP A 252 -16.29 -0.80 -1.63
N LYS A 253 -17.06 -0.39 -2.64
CA LYS A 253 -16.90 0.94 -3.24
C LYS A 253 -17.21 2.01 -2.20
N PRO A 254 -16.36 3.03 -2.04
CA PRO A 254 -16.65 4.13 -1.14
C PRO A 254 -17.84 4.93 -1.65
N GLU A 255 -19.01 4.69 -1.07
CA GLU A 255 -20.24 5.41 -1.40
C GLU A 255 -20.70 6.27 -0.24
N LEU A 256 -21.16 7.47 -0.58
CA LEU A 256 -21.90 8.30 0.36
C LEU A 256 -23.16 7.58 0.83
N ARG A 257 -23.68 7.98 1.99
CA ARG A 257 -24.95 7.46 2.50
C ARG A 257 -26.07 7.70 1.47
N TYR A 258 -26.77 6.64 1.10
CA TYR A 258 -27.97 6.69 0.28
C TYR A 258 -29.09 7.50 0.95
N CYS A 259 -29.83 8.25 0.14
CA CYS A 259 -31.08 8.91 0.51
C CYS A 259 -32.02 8.99 -0.69
N GLU A 260 -33.29 9.30 -0.43
CA GLU A 260 -34.31 9.50 -1.46
C GLU A 260 -34.78 10.96 -1.40
N THR A 261 -34.74 11.66 -2.53
CA THR A 261 -35.20 13.06 -2.56
C THR A 261 -36.71 13.16 -2.36
N GLY A 262 -37.23 14.36 -2.10
CA GLY A 262 -38.67 14.57 -1.93
C GLY A 262 -39.51 14.24 -3.17
N LYS A 263 -38.87 13.91 -4.28
CA LYS A 263 -39.48 13.47 -5.54
C LYS A 263 -39.36 11.96 -5.79
N GLY A 264 -38.73 11.21 -4.88
CA GLY A 264 -38.47 9.79 -5.07
C GLY A 264 -37.24 9.48 -5.93
N GLU A 265 -36.33 10.44 -6.11
CA GLU A 265 -35.10 10.25 -6.90
C GLU A 265 -33.97 9.76 -6.00
N ASP A 266 -33.10 8.91 -6.53
CA ASP A 266 -31.90 8.47 -5.82
C ASP A 266 -30.99 9.67 -5.53
N GLY A 267 -30.45 9.71 -4.32
CA GLY A 267 -29.53 10.74 -3.89
C GLY A 267 -28.49 10.22 -2.92
N ARG A 268 -27.65 11.16 -2.47
CA ARG A 268 -26.67 10.91 -1.41
C ARG A 268 -26.62 12.08 -0.43
N CYS A 269 -26.30 11.75 0.81
CA CYS A 269 -26.18 12.74 1.87
C CYS A 269 -24.87 13.50 1.77
N LEU A 270 -24.97 14.83 1.75
CA LEU A 270 -23.83 15.74 1.80
C LEU A 270 -24.01 16.75 2.93
N ASN A 271 -22.90 17.06 3.62
CA ASN A 271 -22.88 18.05 4.68
C ASN A 271 -23.27 19.44 4.14
N GLU A 272 -24.30 20.04 4.75
CA GLU A 272 -24.88 21.31 4.31
C GLU A 272 -23.84 22.44 4.38
N ASP A 273 -23.16 22.53 5.52
CA ASP A 273 -22.24 23.61 5.81
C ASP A 273 -20.96 23.52 4.98
N CYS A 274 -20.52 22.32 4.59
CA CYS A 274 -19.28 22.10 3.84
C CYS A 274 -19.49 22.02 2.32
N PHE A 275 -20.39 21.17 1.84
CA PHE A 275 -20.49 20.89 0.41
C PHE A 275 -21.61 21.70 -0.26
N LEU A 276 -22.62 22.13 0.51
CA LEU A 276 -23.85 22.73 -0.06
C LEU A 276 -24.01 24.23 0.23
N LYS A 277 -23.13 24.83 1.04
CA LYS A 277 -23.21 26.24 1.44
C LYS A 277 -23.29 27.23 0.27
N GLU A 278 -22.70 26.85 -0.85
CA GLU A 278 -22.63 27.66 -2.09
C GLU A 278 -23.80 27.40 -3.03
N LEU A 279 -24.60 26.36 -2.79
CA LEU A 279 -25.87 26.20 -3.49
C LEU A 279 -26.77 27.38 -3.13
N GLY A 280 -27.32 28.01 -4.15
CA GLY A 280 -28.25 29.11 -3.97
C GLY A 280 -29.43 28.68 -3.08
N ALA A 281 -30.02 29.60 -2.33
CA ALA A 281 -31.16 29.31 -1.47
C ALA A 281 -32.31 28.60 -2.23
N PHE A 282 -32.46 28.88 -3.52
CA PHE A 282 -33.41 28.22 -4.41
C PHE A 282 -33.09 26.74 -4.66
N GLN A 283 -31.81 26.38 -4.83
CA GLN A 283 -31.38 24.99 -5.02
C GLN A 283 -31.49 24.20 -3.71
N ARG A 284 -31.16 24.83 -2.58
CA ARG A 284 -31.33 24.22 -1.24
C ARG A 284 -32.78 23.95 -0.88
N GLY A 285 -33.71 24.77 -1.34
CA GLY A 285 -35.15 24.57 -1.10
C GLY A 285 -35.72 23.29 -1.73
N ALA A 286 -34.98 22.65 -2.64
CA ALA A 286 -35.35 21.37 -3.25
C ALA A 286 -34.69 20.15 -2.58
N LEU A 287 -33.74 20.37 -1.66
CA LEU A 287 -33.09 19.30 -0.91
C LEU A 287 -33.87 19.03 0.38
N ASN A 288 -33.87 17.78 0.83
CA ASN A 288 -34.47 17.39 2.10
C ASN A 288 -33.39 16.79 3.03
N GLN A 289 -33.74 16.54 4.29
CA GLN A 289 -32.86 15.79 5.22
C GLN A 289 -33.26 14.30 5.29
N ASP A 290 -34.24 13.86 4.50
CA ASP A 290 -34.81 12.52 4.62
C ASP A 290 -33.74 11.47 4.30
N GLY A 291 -33.50 10.55 5.23
CA GLY A 291 -32.44 9.54 5.12
C GLY A 291 -31.03 10.01 5.48
N CYS A 292 -30.82 11.32 5.69
CA CYS A 292 -29.53 11.91 6.02
C CYS A 292 -29.38 12.24 7.51
N ARG A 293 -28.12 12.41 7.96
CA ARG A 293 -27.83 12.78 9.35
C ARG A 293 -28.14 14.25 9.59
N SER A 294 -28.18 14.64 10.87
CA SER A 294 -28.27 16.04 11.25
C SER A 294 -27.11 16.83 10.64
N GLY A 295 -27.41 17.93 9.93
CA GLY A 295 -26.42 18.75 9.22
C GLY A 295 -26.07 18.26 7.81
N GLU A 296 -26.73 17.21 7.33
CA GLU A 296 -26.64 16.76 5.93
C GLU A 296 -27.97 16.98 5.20
N LEU A 297 -27.89 17.16 3.89
CA LEU A 297 -29.04 17.18 2.99
C LEU A 297 -28.86 16.14 1.89
N CYS A 298 -29.98 15.57 1.45
CA CYS A 298 -30.04 14.63 0.34
C CYS A 298 -29.90 15.39 -0.98
N VAL A 299 -28.83 15.10 -1.71
CA VAL A 299 -28.56 15.67 -3.04
C VAL A 299 -28.87 14.61 -4.08
N PRO A 300 -29.75 14.88 -5.07
CA PRO A 300 -30.07 13.91 -6.11
C PRO A 300 -28.83 13.54 -6.92
N CYS A 301 -28.78 12.31 -7.44
CA CYS A 301 -27.74 11.88 -8.36
C CYS A 301 -27.80 12.63 -9.70
N GLU A 302 -29.00 13.03 -10.12
CA GLU A 302 -29.24 13.74 -11.37
C GLU A 302 -29.92 15.07 -11.09
N THR A 303 -29.51 16.12 -11.78
CA THR A 303 -30.39 17.26 -11.97
C THR A 303 -31.52 16.80 -12.89
N GLY A 304 -32.79 17.17 -12.64
CA GLY A 304 -33.98 16.67 -13.35
C GLY A 304 -34.07 16.92 -14.88
N ILE A 305 -32.94 17.15 -15.54
CA ILE A 305 -32.68 17.24 -16.98
C ILE A 305 -31.61 16.19 -17.41
N SER A 306 -31.44 15.10 -16.64
CA SER A 306 -30.51 13.97 -16.89
C SER A 306 -29.00 14.29 -16.84
N ASP A 307 -28.61 15.47 -16.32
CA ASP A 307 -27.20 15.76 -16.05
C ASP A 307 -26.83 15.25 -14.65
N SER A 308 -25.80 14.41 -14.55
CA SER A 308 -25.25 13.94 -13.27
C SER A 308 -24.82 15.12 -12.41
N THR A 309 -25.12 15.05 -11.11
CA THR A 309 -24.59 15.98 -10.09
C THR A 309 -23.18 15.59 -9.63
N GLY A 310 -22.66 14.44 -10.07
CA GLY A 310 -21.38 13.89 -9.62
C GLY A 310 -21.39 13.35 -8.17
N VAL A 311 -22.51 13.50 -7.44
CA VAL A 311 -22.59 13.09 -6.04
C VAL A 311 -22.60 11.56 -5.92
N CYS A 312 -23.23 10.89 -6.88
CA CYS A 312 -23.35 9.43 -6.92
C CYS A 312 -22.24 8.73 -7.72
N ASP A 313 -21.30 9.50 -8.28
CA ASP A 313 -20.21 9.02 -9.14
C ASP A 313 -18.90 8.75 -8.40
#